data_AF-A0A529SG30-F1
#
_entry.id   AF-A0A529SG30-F1
#
_cell.length_a   1.000
_cell.length_b   1.000
_cell.length_c   1.000
_cell.angle_alpha   90.00
_cell.angle_beta   90.00
_cell.angle_gamma   90.00
#
_symmetry.space_group_name_H-M   'P 1'
#
loop_
_entity.id
_entity.type
_entity.pdbx_description
1 polymer ?
#
loop_
_entity_poly.entity_id
_entity_poly.type
_entity_poly.pdbx_seq_one_letter_code
_entity_poly.pdbx_strand_id
1 'polypeptide(L)'
;RTATYDAAISGWFAEELQIEHPTWRAFGGRLDQVMRYGENPHQNAGFYLSGDKRPGVATARQLQGKQLSYNNINDTDAAFE
;
A
#
# COMPACT_ATOMS: atom_id res chain seq x y z
N ARG A 1 3.41 0.13 -16.59
CA ARG A 1 2.13 -0.58 -16.43
C ARG A 1 2.28 -2.09 -16.61
N THR A 2 3.09 -2.56 -17.58
CA THR A 2 3.41 -3.99 -17.78
C THR A 2 3.90 -4.69 -16.51
N ALA A 3 4.86 -4.12 -15.78
CA ALA A 3 5.36 -4.75 -14.54
C ALA A 3 4.29 -4.98 -13.45
N THR A 4 3.34 -4.06 -13.29
CA THR A 4 2.21 -4.23 -12.35
C THR A 4 1.28 -5.35 -12.79
N TYR A 5 1.06 -5.47 -14.10
CA TYR A 5 0.25 -6.53 -14.69
C TYR A 5 0.92 -7.91 -14.52
N ASP A 6 2.22 -8.01 -14.79
CA ASP A 6 2.99 -9.24 -14.62
C ASP A 6 3.06 -9.67 -13.14
N ALA A 7 3.17 -8.71 -12.21
CA ALA A 7 3.11 -8.98 -10.77
C ALA A 7 1.74 -9.55 -10.36
N ALA A 8 0.64 -9.03 -10.92
CA ALA A 8 -0.70 -9.56 -10.66
C ALA A 8 -0.89 -10.98 -11.22
N ILE A 9 -0.41 -11.25 -12.44
CA ILE A 9 -0.43 -12.60 -13.02
C ILE A 9 0.36 -13.59 -12.16
N SER A 10 1.59 -13.21 -11.77
CA SER A 10 2.45 -14.05 -10.93
C SER A 10 1.80 -14.35 -9.57
N GLY A 11 1.20 -13.33 -8.94
CA GLY A 11 0.45 -13.49 -7.70
C GLY A 11 -0.75 -14.44 -7.84
N TRP A 12 -1.54 -14.29 -8.91
CA TRP A 12 -2.69 -15.17 -9.17
C TRP A 12 -2.27 -16.64 -9.34
N PHE A 13 -1.19 -16.93 -10.07
CA PHE A 13 -0.69 -18.29 -10.20
C PHE A 13 -0.20 -18.89 -8.88
N ALA A 14 0.44 -18.09 -8.02
CA ALA A 14 0.87 -18.57 -6.71
C ALA A 14 -0.32 -18.95 -5.82
N GLU A 15 -1.41 -18.18 -5.86
CA GLU A 15 -2.65 -18.48 -5.15
C GLU A 15 -3.33 -19.74 -5.71
N GLU A 16 -3.52 -19.83 -7.03
CA GLU A 16 -4.18 -20.96 -7.69
C GLU A 16 -3.42 -22.29 -7.47
N LEU A 17 -2.09 -22.24 -7.45
CA LEU A 17 -1.24 -23.41 -7.18
C LEU A 17 -1.00 -23.67 -5.69
N GLN A 18 -1.62 -22.88 -4.79
CA GLN A 18 -1.48 -22.98 -3.34
C GLN A 18 -0.02 -22.91 -2.84
N ILE A 19 0.80 -22.09 -3.50
CA ILE A 19 2.19 -21.84 -3.10
C ILE A 19 2.22 -20.77 -2.01
N GLU A 20 2.31 -21.21 -0.75
CA GLU A 20 2.28 -20.32 0.43
C GLU A 20 3.47 -19.33 0.47
N HIS A 21 4.65 -19.79 0.05
CA HIS A 21 5.90 -19.02 0.08
C HIS A 21 6.62 -19.10 -1.27
N PRO A 22 6.19 -18.33 -2.29
CA PRO A 22 6.81 -18.37 -3.61
C PRO A 22 8.25 -17.85 -3.56
N THR A 23 9.16 -18.49 -4.29
CA THR A 23 10.57 -18.09 -4.40
C THR A 23 10.75 -16.64 -4.87
N TRP A 24 9.84 -16.17 -5.73
CA TRP A 24 9.84 -14.82 -6.27
C TRP A 24 8.49 -14.16 -6.01
N ARG A 25 8.50 -12.97 -5.39
CA ARG A 25 7.30 -12.17 -5.17
C ARG A 25 7.51 -10.75 -5.66
N ALA A 26 6.53 -10.23 -6.39
CA ALA A 26 6.52 -8.87 -6.91
C ALA A 26 5.25 -8.15 -6.44
N PHE A 27 5.38 -6.86 -6.17
CA PHE A 27 4.27 -6.01 -5.76
C PHE A 27 4.18 -4.81 -6.71
N GLY A 28 2.97 -4.54 -7.18
CA GLY A 28 2.66 -3.34 -7.96
C GLY A 28 1.86 -2.36 -7.12
N GLY A 29 2.08 -1.07 -7.33
CA GLY A 29 1.30 -0.03 -6.68
C GLY A 29 1.34 1.29 -7.45
N ARG A 30 0.31 2.12 -7.24
CA ARG A 30 0.23 3.49 -7.76
C ARG A 30 0.44 4.46 -6.61
N LEU A 31 1.33 5.44 -6.78
CA LEU A 31 1.45 6.54 -5.81
C LEU A 31 0.12 7.27 -5.73
N ASP A 32 -0.41 7.40 -4.52
CA ASP A 32 -1.62 8.15 -4.24
C ASP A 32 -1.28 9.57 -3.78
N GLN A 33 -0.42 9.68 -2.76
CA GLN A 33 0.07 10.96 -2.27
C GLN A 33 1.49 10.87 -1.71
N VAL A 34 2.23 11.96 -1.81
CA VAL A 34 3.45 12.16 -1.02
C VAL A 34 3.04 12.46 0.42
N MET A 35 3.79 11.96 1.40
CA MET A 35 3.49 12.19 2.82
C MET A 35 4.19 13.44 3.33
N ARG A 36 3.71 14.00 4.44
CA ARG A 36 4.35 15.19 5.02
C ARG A 36 5.82 14.94 5.41
N TYR A 37 6.10 13.73 5.89
CA TYR A 37 7.42 13.17 6.20
C TYR A 37 7.24 11.65 6.41
N GLY A 38 8.35 10.91 6.46
CA GLY A 38 8.43 9.50 6.83
C GLY A 38 8.15 9.28 8.32
N GLU A 39 8.79 8.29 8.95
CA GLU A 39 8.65 8.13 10.41
C GLU A 39 9.21 9.34 11.17
N ASN A 40 10.29 9.93 10.66
CA ASN A 40 10.96 11.10 11.23
C ASN A 40 10.99 12.29 10.24
N PRO A 41 11.07 13.55 10.71
CA PRO A 41 10.96 14.74 9.85
C PRO A 41 11.99 14.86 8.71
N HIS A 42 13.16 14.23 8.84
CA HIS A 42 14.22 14.25 7.83
C HIS A 42 14.05 13.17 6.75
N GLN A 43 13.06 12.29 6.90
CA GLN A 43 12.77 11.20 5.96
C GLN A 43 11.63 11.59 5.04
N ASN A 44 11.74 11.23 3.76
CA ASN A 44 10.65 11.37 2.79
C ASN A 44 9.84 10.07 2.72
N ALA A 45 8.54 10.17 2.44
CA ALA A 45 7.69 9.00 2.22
C ALA A 45 6.60 9.26 1.18
N GLY A 46 6.15 8.19 0.54
CA GLY A 46 5.02 8.19 -0.40
C GLY A 46 4.06 7.07 -0.06
N PHE A 47 2.76 7.34 -0.15
CA PHE A 47 1.71 6.36 0.09
C PHE A 47 1.24 5.77 -1.24
N TYR A 48 1.37 4.44 -1.38
CA TYR A 48 1.05 3.71 -2.60
C TYR A 48 -0.14 2.77 -2.39
N LEU A 49 -1.00 2.67 -3.41
CA LEU A 49 -2.17 1.80 -3.40
C LEU A 49 -1.93 0.61 -4.33
N SER A 50 -2.23 -0.60 -3.85
CA SER A 50 -2.19 -1.84 -4.62
C SER A 50 -3.36 -1.98 -5.61
N GLY A 51 -4.45 -1.21 -5.40
CA GLY A 51 -5.70 -1.31 -6.17
C GLY A 51 -6.77 -2.18 -5.52
N ASP A 52 -6.48 -2.74 -4.34
CA ASP A 52 -7.48 -3.43 -3.52
C ASP A 52 -8.58 -2.45 -3.07
N LYS A 53 -9.82 -2.96 -2.97
CA LYS A 53 -11.00 -2.23 -2.52
C LYS A 53 -11.40 -2.57 -1.08
N ARG A 54 -10.63 -3.40 -0.39
CA ARG A 54 -10.84 -3.70 1.03
C ARG A 54 -10.96 -2.39 1.83
N PRO A 55 -12.00 -2.25 2.69
CA PRO A 55 -12.09 -1.13 3.62
C PRO A 55 -10.86 -1.07 4.53
N GLY A 56 -10.26 0.12 4.63
CA GLY A 56 -9.06 0.36 5.45
C GLY A 56 -8.50 1.75 5.18
N VAL A 57 -7.34 2.06 5.77
CA VAL A 57 -6.72 3.39 5.61
C VAL A 57 -6.42 3.73 4.15
N ALA A 58 -6.12 2.71 3.33
CA ALA A 58 -5.87 2.82 1.89
C ALA A 58 -7.10 3.19 1.05
N THR A 59 -8.32 2.97 1.55
CA THR A 59 -9.58 3.34 0.88
C THR A 59 -10.31 4.47 1.60
N ALA A 60 -9.74 5.00 2.68
CA ALA A 60 -10.32 6.07 3.48
C ALA A 60 -10.25 7.43 2.76
N ARG A 61 -11.26 8.26 3.00
CA ARG A 61 -11.28 9.66 2.54
C ARG A 61 -11.03 10.60 3.72
N GLN A 62 -9.94 11.34 3.68
CA GLN A 62 -9.69 12.41 4.64
C GLN A 62 -10.70 13.56 4.41
N LEU A 63 -11.57 13.83 5.39
CA LEU A 63 -12.58 14.90 5.29
C LEU A 63 -12.03 16.26 5.73
N GLN A 64 -11.06 16.27 6.65
CA GLN A 64 -10.49 17.48 7.23
C GLN A 64 -9.08 17.22 7.79
N GLY A 65 -8.38 18.32 8.11
CA GLY A 65 -7.05 18.29 8.70
C GLY A 65 -5.95 18.49 7.68
N LYS A 66 -4.71 18.50 8.18
CA LYS A 66 -3.51 18.66 7.37
C LYS A 66 -3.17 17.33 6.65
N GLN A 67 -2.35 17.40 5.60
CA GLN A 67 -1.81 16.22 4.90
C GLN A 67 -1.17 15.20 5.85
N LEU A 68 -1.48 13.92 5.69
CA LEU A 68 -1.07 12.84 6.60
C LEU A 68 0.46 12.62 6.60
N SER A 69 1.01 12.30 7.77
CA SER A 69 2.37 11.75 7.92
C SER A 69 2.36 10.22 7.86
N TYR A 70 3.55 9.62 7.73
CA TYR A 70 3.71 8.17 7.82
C TYR A 70 3.07 7.59 9.08
N ASN A 71 3.41 8.16 10.25
CA ASN A 71 2.88 7.70 11.53
C ASN A 71 1.36 7.83 11.59
N ASN A 72 0.77 8.88 11.02
CA ASN A 72 -0.69 8.98 10.99
C ASN A 72 -1.35 7.82 10.24
N ILE A 73 -0.79 7.40 9.11
CA ILE A 73 -1.30 6.24 8.37
C ILE A 73 -1.09 4.97 9.16
N ASN A 74 0.12 4.74 9.69
CA ASN A 74 0.45 3.54 10.44
C ASN A 74 -0.41 3.38 11.70
N ASP A 75 -0.59 4.47 12.46
CA ASP A 75 -1.42 4.48 13.67
C ASP A 75 -2.91 4.30 13.34
N THR A 76 -3.37 4.86 12.21
CA THR A 76 -4.77 4.70 11.77
C THR A 76 -5.05 3.28 11.31
N ASP A 77 -4.12 2.66 10.59
CA ASP A 77 -4.23 1.25 10.15
C ASP A 77 -4.31 0.33 11.37
N ALA A 78 -3.39 0.50 12.33
CA ALA A 78 -3.37 -0.27 13.58
C ALA A 78 -4.59 -0.02 14.48
N ALA A 79 -5.22 1.15 14.40
CA ALA A 79 -6.45 1.46 15.14
C ALA A 79 -7.72 0.97 14.44
N PHE A 80 -7.65 0.69 13.13
CA PHE A 80 -8.79 0.22 12.34
C PHE A 80 -8.88 -1.31 12.28
N GLU A 81 -7.73 -2.02 12.30
CA GLU A 81 -7.66 -3.47 12.45
C GLU A 81 -8.23 -3.98 13.79
#